data_AF-A0A3T1AZJ1-F1
#
_entry.id   AF-A0A3T1AZJ1-F1
#
_cell.length_a   1.000
_cell.length_b   1.000
_cell.length_c   1.000
_cell.angle_alpha   90.00
_cell.angle_beta   90.00
_cell.angle_gamma   90.00
#
_symmetry.space_group_name_H-M   'P 1'
#
loop_
_entity.id
_entity.type
_entity.pdbx_description
1 polymer ?
#
loop_
_entity_poly.entity_id
_entity_poly.type
_entity_poly.pdbx_seq_one_letter_code
_entity_poly.pdbx_strand_id
1 'polypeptide(L)'
;MPPTVEMIEQLVSRTDAAYQRWLAEVTGDVAAGATGLSVFCRESLLERNTTYAVSEWLAGYLMIGQEGDRGYFLGGDGDGRVFSSDLGAPGPADLDVVAPAFEGWLRSGFALPAEPEPGMPLIADVHVDRIPVDGVALLMRARKLLGTDWRAADLRRMLAAQPFLAVRSARPWRVRDKLEAAPELRPHLFYATGDGLEPIWATMRRDLLVED
;
A
#
# COMPACT_ATOMS: atom_id res chain seq x y z
N MET A 1 7.83 24.35 9.78
CA MET A 1 6.90 24.99 10.74
C MET A 1 5.74 24.04 10.84
N PRO A 2 5.37 23.55 12.03
CA PRO A 2 4.29 22.58 12.16
C PRO A 2 3.00 23.16 11.53
N PRO A 3 2.13 22.32 10.95
CA PRO A 3 0.89 22.80 10.36
C PRO A 3 0.08 23.55 11.41
N THR A 4 -0.47 24.70 11.03
CA THR A 4 -1.40 25.41 11.91
C THR A 4 -2.74 24.69 11.91
N VAL A 5 -3.49 24.84 13.01
CA VAL A 5 -4.89 24.34 13.09
C VAL A 5 -5.71 24.84 11.90
N GLU A 6 -5.52 26.09 11.49
CA GLU A 6 -6.21 26.67 10.33
C GLU A 6 -5.90 25.93 9.01
N MET A 7 -4.64 25.52 8.78
CA MET A 7 -4.28 24.74 7.60
C MET A 7 -4.94 23.36 7.60
N ILE A 8 -4.99 22.71 8.77
CA ILE A 8 -5.64 21.40 8.92
C ILE A 8 -7.14 21.54 8.65
N GLU A 9 -7.77 22.58 9.18
CA GLU A 9 -9.18 22.87 8.97
C GLU A 9 -9.51 23.18 7.49
N GLN A 10 -8.65 23.90 6.81
CA GLN A 10 -8.78 24.13 5.37
C GLN A 10 -8.70 22.81 4.59
N LEU A 11 -7.81 21.90 4.97
CA LEU A 11 -7.76 20.56 4.36
C LEU A 11 -9.03 19.77 4.63
N VAL A 12 -9.56 19.80 5.88
CA VAL A 12 -10.84 19.15 6.22
C VAL A 12 -11.95 19.66 5.30
N SER A 13 -12.04 20.96 5.05
CA SER A 13 -13.07 21.54 4.16
C SER A 13 -13.01 21.04 2.71
N ARG A 14 -11.86 20.49 2.28
CA ARG A 14 -11.60 19.99 0.93
C ARG A 14 -11.70 18.46 0.81
N THR A 15 -11.89 17.76 1.91
CA THR A 15 -12.14 16.30 1.92
C THR A 15 -13.51 15.96 1.36
N ASP A 16 -13.81 14.67 1.19
CA ASP A 16 -15.13 14.24 0.72
C ASP A 16 -16.24 14.54 1.74
N ALA A 17 -17.46 14.71 1.24
CA ALA A 17 -18.61 15.09 2.08
C ALA A 17 -19.01 14.01 3.09
N ALA A 18 -18.69 12.73 2.86
CA ALA A 18 -18.98 11.68 3.84
C ALA A 18 -18.03 11.77 5.03
N TYR A 19 -16.74 12.03 4.79
CA TYR A 19 -15.79 12.28 5.86
C TYR A 19 -16.16 13.53 6.69
N GLN A 20 -16.50 14.64 6.02
CA GLN A 20 -16.90 15.88 6.72
C GLN A 20 -18.11 15.67 7.63
N ARG A 21 -19.14 14.95 7.15
CA ARG A 21 -20.34 14.62 7.94
C ARG A 21 -20.00 13.74 9.13
N TRP A 22 -19.23 12.68 8.89
CA TRP A 22 -18.80 11.76 9.95
C TRP A 22 -17.99 12.48 11.03
N LEU A 23 -17.02 13.33 10.64
CA LEU A 23 -16.17 14.07 11.56
C LEU A 23 -16.96 15.09 12.39
N ALA A 24 -18.07 15.62 11.86
CA ALA A 24 -18.95 16.53 12.59
C ALA A 24 -19.83 15.81 13.64
N GLU A 25 -20.09 14.51 13.47
CA GLU A 25 -20.95 13.71 14.34
C GLU A 25 -20.17 12.95 15.42
N VAL A 26 -18.93 12.57 15.12
CA VAL A 26 -18.10 11.76 16.02
C VAL A 26 -17.58 12.59 17.20
N THR A 27 -17.82 12.12 18.42
CA THR A 27 -17.43 12.84 19.66
C THR A 27 -16.15 12.32 20.31
N GLY A 28 -15.57 11.24 19.77
CA GLY A 28 -14.38 10.60 20.30
C GLY A 28 -13.82 9.59 19.31
N ASP A 29 -12.56 9.24 19.47
CA ASP A 29 -11.89 8.27 18.61
C ASP A 29 -12.67 6.95 18.50
N VAL A 30 -12.78 6.41 17.28
CA VAL A 30 -13.50 5.17 16.99
C VAL A 30 -12.52 4.03 16.78
N ALA A 31 -12.59 3.01 17.63
CA ALA A 31 -11.82 1.79 17.47
C ALA A 31 -12.43 0.88 16.39
N ALA A 32 -11.61 0.48 15.43
CA ALA A 32 -12.00 -0.41 14.34
C ALA A 32 -11.85 -1.90 14.74
N GLY A 33 -12.83 -2.42 15.49
CA GLY A 33 -12.85 -3.83 15.90
C GLY A 33 -11.62 -4.22 16.74
N ALA A 34 -11.02 -5.38 16.43
CA ALA A 34 -9.87 -5.94 17.17
C ALA A 34 -8.50 -5.65 16.52
N THR A 35 -8.46 -4.78 15.50
CA THR A 35 -7.22 -4.47 14.74
C THR A 35 -6.25 -3.59 15.53
N GLY A 36 -6.75 -2.79 16.47
CA GLY A 36 -5.96 -1.76 17.14
C GLY A 36 -5.91 -0.43 16.35
N LEU A 37 -6.60 -0.34 15.21
CA LEU A 37 -6.82 0.93 14.52
C LEU A 37 -7.77 1.82 15.32
N SER A 38 -7.33 3.07 15.55
CA SER A 38 -8.13 4.19 16.03
C SER A 38 -8.36 5.20 14.91
N VAL A 39 -9.62 5.49 14.57
CA VAL A 39 -10.00 6.57 13.64
C VAL A 39 -10.34 7.81 14.45
N PHE A 40 -9.69 8.93 14.12
CA PHE A 40 -9.62 10.10 14.97
C PHE A 40 -10.90 10.92 14.99
N CYS A 41 -11.33 11.37 16.17
CA CYS A 41 -12.22 12.52 16.28
C CYS A 41 -11.49 13.82 15.93
N ARG A 42 -12.22 14.93 15.93
CA ARG A 42 -11.67 16.23 15.50
C ARG A 42 -10.48 16.67 16.34
N GLU A 43 -10.56 16.53 17.67
CA GLU A 43 -9.48 16.90 18.59
C GLU A 43 -8.21 16.10 18.30
N SER A 44 -8.33 14.76 18.25
CA SER A 44 -7.20 13.87 17.93
C SER A 44 -6.64 14.14 16.54
N LEU A 45 -7.48 14.42 15.54
CA LEU A 45 -7.04 14.76 14.20
C LEU A 45 -6.15 16.01 14.19
N LEU A 46 -6.57 17.08 14.87
CA LEU A 46 -5.79 18.31 14.97
C LEU A 46 -4.47 18.08 15.70
N GLU A 47 -4.51 17.38 16.84
CA GLU A 47 -3.33 17.08 17.65
C GLU A 47 -2.31 16.23 16.87
N ARG A 48 -2.77 15.13 16.26
CA ARG A 48 -1.91 14.14 15.60
C ARG A 48 -1.29 14.71 14.32
N ASN A 49 -2.06 15.42 13.50
CA ASN A 49 -1.51 16.04 12.29
C ASN A 49 -0.45 17.11 12.62
N THR A 50 -0.64 17.84 13.72
CA THR A 50 0.35 18.80 14.23
C THR A 50 1.60 18.09 14.77
N THR A 51 1.42 17.09 15.63
CA THR A 51 2.49 16.34 16.30
C THR A 51 3.41 15.64 15.29
N TYR A 52 2.82 15.01 14.27
CA TYR A 52 3.56 14.32 13.22
C TYR A 52 3.97 15.23 12.07
N ALA A 53 3.64 16.54 12.12
CA ALA A 53 3.90 17.50 11.07
C ALA A 53 3.53 16.99 9.67
N VAL A 54 2.35 16.35 9.53
CA VAL A 54 1.94 15.58 8.32
C VAL A 54 2.06 16.42 7.06
N SER A 55 1.70 17.71 7.12
CA SER A 55 1.81 18.62 5.97
C SER A 55 3.22 18.83 5.45
N GLU A 56 4.26 18.61 6.27
CA GLU A 56 5.66 18.80 5.88
C GLU A 56 6.17 17.66 4.99
N TRP A 57 5.70 16.42 5.21
CA TRP A 57 6.16 15.24 4.49
C TRP A 57 5.09 14.59 3.59
N LEU A 58 3.82 14.94 3.78
CA LEU A 58 2.69 14.48 2.97
C LEU A 58 1.68 15.62 2.73
N ALA A 59 2.13 16.64 2.00
CA ALA A 59 1.31 17.81 1.68
C ALA A 59 0.01 17.44 0.96
N GLY A 60 -1.10 18.04 1.40
CA GLY A 60 -2.42 17.81 0.81
C GLY A 60 -3.19 16.63 1.41
N TYR A 61 -2.62 15.93 2.40
CA TYR A 61 -3.27 14.83 3.08
C TYR A 61 -3.48 15.13 4.57
N LEU A 62 -4.51 14.51 5.13
CA LEU A 62 -4.81 14.47 6.55
C LEU A 62 -4.58 13.07 7.08
N MET A 63 -3.89 12.93 8.20
CA MET A 63 -3.90 11.69 8.97
C MET A 63 -5.22 11.58 9.73
N ILE A 64 -6.02 10.58 9.41
CA ILE A 64 -7.37 10.37 9.93
C ILE A 64 -7.47 9.18 10.88
N GLY A 65 -6.42 8.40 11.02
CA GLY A 65 -6.36 7.29 11.98
C GLY A 65 -4.96 6.69 12.09
N GLN A 66 -4.78 5.79 13.06
CA GLN A 66 -3.51 5.14 13.35
C GLN A 66 -3.69 3.74 13.91
N GLU A 67 -2.79 2.85 13.53
CA GLU A 67 -2.63 1.49 14.05
C GLU A 67 -1.13 1.23 14.28
N GLY A 68 -0.68 1.26 15.54
CA GLY A 68 0.76 1.19 15.84
C GLY A 68 1.55 2.29 15.11
N ASP A 69 2.54 1.88 14.29
CA ASP A 69 3.36 2.78 13.47
C ASP A 69 2.79 3.02 12.06
N ARG A 70 1.56 2.58 11.78
CA ARG A 70 0.87 2.81 10.51
C ARG A 70 -0.13 3.95 10.65
N GLY A 71 0.03 4.98 9.81
CA GLY A 71 -0.95 6.06 9.68
C GLY A 71 -1.93 5.80 8.55
N TYR A 72 -3.16 6.29 8.71
CA TYR A 72 -4.20 6.26 7.69
C TYR A 72 -4.52 7.69 7.24
N PHE A 73 -4.61 7.92 5.94
CA PHE A 73 -4.63 9.25 5.35
C PHE A 73 -5.78 9.46 4.38
N LEU A 74 -6.27 10.70 4.28
CA LEU A 74 -7.26 11.12 3.30
C LEU A 74 -6.78 12.36 2.54
N GLY A 75 -6.99 12.39 1.23
CA GLY A 75 -6.61 13.51 0.37
C GLY A 75 -7.57 14.69 0.48
N GLY A 76 -7.03 15.92 0.43
CA GLY A 76 -7.80 17.16 0.30
C GLY A 76 -8.18 17.49 -1.15
N ASP A 77 -8.29 16.49 -2.02
CA ASP A 77 -8.78 16.59 -3.39
C ASP A 77 -10.27 16.22 -3.52
N GLY A 78 -10.87 15.72 -2.44
CA GLY A 78 -12.29 15.38 -2.36
C GLY A 78 -12.65 14.02 -2.95
N ASP A 79 -11.65 13.20 -3.34
CA ASP A 79 -11.90 11.88 -3.93
C ASP A 79 -12.34 10.82 -2.90
N GLY A 80 -12.09 11.12 -1.61
CA GLY A 80 -12.44 10.29 -0.47
C GLY A 80 -11.62 9.01 -0.37
N ARG A 81 -10.59 8.80 -1.20
CA ARG A 81 -9.74 7.61 -1.13
C ARG A 81 -8.97 7.62 0.18
N VAL A 82 -8.96 6.45 0.84
CA VAL A 82 -8.23 6.25 2.09
C VAL A 82 -6.92 5.57 1.77
N PHE A 83 -5.85 6.11 2.34
CA PHE A 83 -4.51 5.59 2.17
C PHE A 83 -3.92 5.12 3.51
N SER A 84 -2.86 4.31 3.48
CA SER A 84 -2.00 4.08 4.64
C SER A 84 -0.52 4.29 4.30
N SER A 85 0.28 4.60 5.30
CA SER A 85 1.74 4.66 5.19
C SER A 85 2.36 4.32 6.54
N ASP A 86 3.55 3.72 6.50
CA ASP A 86 4.36 3.54 7.70
C ASP A 86 4.92 4.92 8.13
N LEU A 87 4.72 5.31 9.39
CA LEU A 87 5.12 6.62 9.95
C LEU A 87 6.64 6.74 10.18
N GLY A 88 7.36 5.61 10.17
CA GLY A 88 8.81 5.54 10.41
C GLY A 88 9.67 5.36 9.15
N ALA A 89 9.09 5.38 7.95
CA ALA A 89 9.83 5.09 6.72
C ALA A 89 10.72 6.28 6.28
N PRO A 90 12.02 6.09 6.01
CA PRO A 90 12.86 7.15 5.45
C PRO A 90 12.54 7.35 3.96
N GLY A 91 12.05 8.53 3.58
CA GLY A 91 11.80 8.90 2.18
C GLY A 91 10.40 9.51 1.95
N PRO A 92 10.01 9.73 0.68
CA PRO A 92 8.64 10.14 0.36
C PRO A 92 7.65 9.07 0.83
N ALA A 93 6.49 9.50 1.35
CA ALA A 93 5.47 8.57 1.86
C ALA A 93 5.00 7.62 0.74
N ASP A 94 5.15 6.32 0.98
CA ASP A 94 4.68 5.28 0.08
C ASP A 94 3.24 4.90 0.41
N LEU A 95 2.28 5.60 -0.20
CA LEU A 95 0.87 5.43 0.10
C LEU A 95 0.28 4.12 -0.46
N ASP A 96 -0.37 3.38 0.43
CA ASP A 96 -1.20 2.21 0.15
C ASP A 96 -2.66 2.58 0.04
N VAL A 97 -3.37 2.18 -1.00
CA VAL A 97 -4.84 2.36 -1.02
C VAL A 97 -5.48 1.36 -0.08
N VAL A 98 -6.12 1.86 0.98
CA VAL A 98 -6.87 1.07 1.96
C VAL A 98 -8.31 0.89 1.51
N ALA A 99 -8.91 1.98 1.01
CA ALA A 99 -10.27 1.95 0.51
C ALA A 99 -10.44 2.94 -0.65
N PRO A 100 -11.24 2.61 -1.68
CA PRO A 100 -11.48 3.49 -2.80
C PRO A 100 -12.28 4.75 -2.44
N ALA A 101 -13.00 4.72 -1.30
CA ALA A 101 -13.77 5.84 -0.77
C ALA A 101 -14.00 5.69 0.76
N PHE A 102 -14.00 6.80 1.50
CA PHE A 102 -14.20 6.83 2.95
C PHE A 102 -15.56 6.26 3.36
N GLU A 103 -16.62 6.60 2.63
CA GLU A 103 -17.96 6.05 2.90
C GLU A 103 -18.01 4.52 2.78
N GLY A 104 -17.23 3.94 1.86
CA GLY A 104 -17.10 2.49 1.75
C GLY A 104 -16.39 1.89 2.96
N TRP A 105 -15.30 2.53 3.40
CA TRP A 105 -14.54 2.11 4.57
C TRP A 105 -15.32 2.26 5.88
N LEU A 106 -16.06 3.35 6.05
CA LEU A 106 -16.95 3.58 7.19
C LEU A 106 -18.01 2.47 7.28
N ARG A 107 -18.66 2.13 6.15
CA ARG A 107 -19.68 1.07 6.11
C ARG A 107 -19.14 -0.33 6.37
N SER A 108 -17.85 -0.58 6.10
CA SER A 108 -17.21 -1.84 6.45
C SER A 108 -16.79 -1.91 7.93
N GLY A 109 -17.04 -0.87 8.72
CA GLY A 109 -16.55 -0.77 10.10
C GLY A 109 -15.04 -0.53 10.14
N PHE A 110 -14.50 0.19 9.16
CA PHE A 110 -13.07 0.44 8.97
C PHE A 110 -12.24 -0.84 8.78
N ALA A 111 -12.81 -1.84 8.09
CA ALA A 111 -12.12 -3.08 7.80
C ALA A 111 -10.79 -2.80 7.09
N LEU A 112 -9.72 -3.42 7.59
CA LEU A 112 -8.39 -3.33 7.00
C LEU A 112 -8.24 -4.39 5.90
N PRO A 113 -7.44 -4.10 4.85
CA PRO A 113 -7.00 -5.15 3.94
C PRO A 113 -6.27 -6.23 4.74
N ALA A 114 -6.39 -7.49 4.29
CA ALA A 114 -5.70 -8.59 4.95
C ALA A 114 -4.19 -8.29 5.02
N GLU A 115 -3.59 -8.48 6.19
CA GLU A 115 -2.14 -8.45 6.33
C GLU A 115 -1.50 -9.43 5.33
N PRO A 116 -0.27 -9.15 4.86
CA PRO A 116 0.46 -10.11 4.02
C PRO A 116 0.46 -11.49 4.67
N GLU A 117 0.32 -12.54 3.86
CA GLU A 117 0.32 -13.91 4.37
C GLU A 117 1.54 -14.17 5.27
N PRO A 118 1.36 -14.87 6.40
CA PRO A 118 2.46 -15.21 7.29
C PRO A 118 3.61 -15.84 6.52
N GLY A 119 4.79 -15.22 6.57
CA GLY A 119 6.00 -15.67 5.88
C GLY A 119 6.47 -14.78 4.72
N MET A 120 5.62 -13.90 4.17
CA MET A 120 6.05 -12.94 3.16
C MET A 120 6.70 -11.71 3.83
N PRO A 121 7.91 -11.29 3.44
CA PRO A 121 8.55 -10.12 4.02
C PRO A 121 7.80 -8.84 3.66
N LEU A 122 7.76 -7.88 4.60
CA LEU A 122 7.14 -6.56 4.36
C LEU A 122 7.82 -5.81 3.21
N ILE A 123 9.15 -5.93 3.14
CA ILE A 123 10.01 -5.31 2.14
C ILE A 123 11.01 -6.34 1.63
N ALA A 124 11.14 -6.49 0.31
CA ALA A 124 12.16 -7.31 -0.33
C ALA A 124 12.48 -6.84 -1.75
N ASP A 125 13.65 -7.23 -2.25
CA ASP A 125 14.01 -7.04 -3.66
C ASP A 125 13.16 -7.99 -4.52
N VAL A 126 12.52 -7.44 -5.56
CA VAL A 126 11.68 -8.19 -6.50
C VAL A 126 12.46 -8.50 -7.76
N HIS A 127 12.44 -9.76 -8.17
CA HIS A 127 13.12 -10.28 -9.34
C HIS A 127 12.12 -10.78 -10.40
N VAL A 128 12.53 -10.66 -11.66
CA VAL A 128 11.86 -11.32 -12.79
C VAL A 128 12.69 -12.52 -13.22
N ASP A 129 12.02 -13.66 -13.38
CA ASP A 129 12.65 -14.89 -13.85
C ASP A 129 11.68 -15.75 -14.69
N ARG A 130 12.23 -16.71 -15.42
CA ARG A 130 11.51 -17.71 -16.24
C ARG A 130 10.65 -17.14 -17.38
N ILE A 131 10.80 -15.88 -17.77
CA ILE A 131 10.16 -15.34 -18.98
C ILE A 131 10.93 -15.86 -20.21
N PRO A 132 10.28 -16.43 -21.23
CA PRO A 132 10.96 -16.83 -22.46
C PRO A 132 11.74 -15.67 -23.12
N VAL A 133 12.84 -15.95 -23.81
CA VAL A 133 13.71 -14.93 -24.44
C VAL A 133 12.98 -14.12 -25.53
N ASP A 134 11.96 -14.69 -26.16
CA ASP A 134 11.04 -14.04 -27.10
C ASP A 134 9.85 -13.37 -26.41
N GLY A 135 9.70 -13.52 -25.08
CA GLY A 135 8.63 -13.02 -24.23
C GLY A 135 8.65 -11.52 -23.92
N VAL A 136 9.09 -10.67 -24.86
CA VAL A 136 9.19 -9.21 -24.67
C VAL A 136 7.84 -8.58 -24.30
N ALA A 137 6.74 -9.07 -24.87
CA ALA A 137 5.40 -8.58 -24.53
C ALA A 137 5.04 -8.86 -23.06
N LEU A 138 5.45 -10.01 -22.51
CA LEU A 138 5.24 -10.36 -21.11
C LEU A 138 6.11 -9.49 -20.20
N LEU A 139 7.37 -9.26 -20.59
CA LEU A 139 8.26 -8.34 -19.86
C LEU A 139 7.73 -6.90 -19.85
N MET A 140 7.10 -6.44 -20.94
CA MET A 140 6.45 -5.12 -20.99
C MET A 140 5.24 -5.02 -20.05
N ARG A 141 4.50 -6.11 -19.85
CA ARG A 141 3.43 -6.18 -18.84
C ARG A 141 4.01 -6.14 -17.42
N ALA A 142 5.08 -6.89 -17.16
CA ALA A 142 5.79 -6.84 -15.88
C ALA A 142 6.30 -5.43 -15.58
N ARG A 143 6.89 -4.76 -16.56
CA ARG A 143 7.34 -3.36 -16.47
C ARG A 143 6.21 -2.43 -16.05
N LYS A 144 5.04 -2.55 -16.68
CA LYS A 144 3.85 -1.75 -16.36
C LYS A 144 3.33 -2.05 -14.96
N LEU A 145 3.23 -3.32 -14.57
CA LEU A 145 2.73 -3.74 -13.25
C LEU A 145 3.63 -3.22 -12.12
N LEU A 146 4.95 -3.32 -12.32
CA LEU A 146 5.97 -2.91 -11.36
C LEU A 146 6.26 -1.40 -11.38
N GLY A 147 5.72 -0.66 -12.34
CA GLY A 147 5.94 0.79 -12.46
C GLY A 147 7.38 1.17 -12.80
N THR A 148 8.13 0.28 -13.47
CA THR A 148 9.54 0.49 -13.81
C THR A 148 9.70 1.18 -15.16
N ASP A 149 10.85 1.83 -15.36
CA ASP A 149 11.18 2.65 -16.54
C ASP A 149 12.16 1.96 -17.51
N TRP A 150 12.25 0.62 -17.49
CA TRP A 150 13.19 -0.13 -18.32
C TRP A 150 13.10 0.27 -19.79
N ARG A 151 14.25 0.60 -20.40
CA ARG A 151 14.31 1.04 -21.79
C ARG A 151 13.97 -0.11 -22.71
N ALA A 152 13.18 0.17 -23.76
CA ALA A 152 12.77 -0.85 -24.74
C ALA A 152 13.96 -1.55 -25.42
N ALA A 153 15.06 -0.82 -25.62
CA ALA A 153 16.30 -1.37 -26.20
C ALA A 153 16.99 -2.40 -25.30
N ASP A 154 16.78 -2.34 -23.97
CA ASP A 154 17.46 -3.20 -23.00
C ASP A 154 16.71 -4.52 -22.75
N LEU A 155 15.42 -4.61 -23.13
CA LEU A 155 14.53 -5.73 -22.77
C LEU A 155 15.06 -7.11 -23.20
N ARG A 156 15.59 -7.24 -24.42
CA ARG A 156 16.15 -8.52 -24.89
C ARG A 156 17.38 -8.94 -24.08
N ARG A 157 18.22 -7.98 -23.72
CA ARG A 157 19.40 -8.24 -22.87
C ARG A 157 18.97 -8.66 -21.46
N MET A 158 17.93 -8.02 -20.91
CA MET A 158 17.38 -8.38 -19.60
C MET A 158 16.81 -9.80 -19.61
N LEU A 159 16.05 -10.18 -20.65
CA LEU A 159 15.54 -11.55 -20.79
C LEU A 159 16.65 -12.60 -20.85
N ALA A 160 17.79 -12.28 -21.47
CA ALA A 160 18.95 -13.18 -21.52
C ALA A 160 19.73 -13.27 -20.19
N ALA A 161 19.49 -12.36 -19.24
CA ALA A 161 20.21 -12.24 -17.98
C ALA A 161 19.36 -12.63 -16.76
N GLN A 162 18.32 -13.43 -16.95
CA GLN A 162 17.45 -13.88 -15.86
C GLN A 162 18.16 -14.87 -14.91
N PRO A 163 17.83 -14.87 -13.60
CA PRO A 163 16.95 -13.91 -12.94
C PRO A 163 17.61 -12.53 -12.85
N PHE A 164 16.86 -11.46 -13.09
CA PHE A 164 17.35 -10.09 -12.91
C PHE A 164 16.51 -9.35 -11.88
N LEU A 165 17.18 -8.45 -11.15
CA LEU A 165 16.55 -7.56 -10.19
C LEU A 165 15.64 -6.57 -10.93
N ALA A 166 14.36 -6.60 -10.60
CA ALA A 166 13.33 -5.79 -11.23
C ALA A 166 13.05 -4.51 -10.43
N VAL A 167 12.90 -4.62 -9.11
CA VAL A 167 12.65 -3.50 -8.18
C VAL A 167 13.38 -3.75 -6.87
N ARG A 168 14.03 -2.74 -6.29
CA ARG A 168 14.62 -2.83 -4.95
C ARG A 168 13.62 -2.45 -3.89
N SER A 169 13.70 -3.10 -2.73
CA SER A 169 12.94 -2.72 -1.53
C SER A 169 11.44 -2.51 -1.82
N ALA A 170 10.85 -3.40 -2.62
CA ALA A 170 9.43 -3.40 -2.92
C ALA A 170 8.64 -4.10 -1.81
N ARG A 171 7.32 -3.90 -1.80
CA ARG A 171 6.37 -4.63 -0.94
C ARG A 171 5.81 -5.83 -1.73
N PRO A 172 6.28 -7.06 -1.53
CA PRO A 172 5.92 -8.20 -2.39
C PRO A 172 4.42 -8.50 -2.40
N TRP A 173 3.73 -8.25 -1.27
CA TRP A 173 2.29 -8.42 -1.17
C TRP A 173 1.50 -7.45 -2.07
N ARG A 174 1.95 -6.19 -2.22
CA ARG A 174 1.34 -5.25 -3.20
C ARG A 174 1.50 -5.75 -4.64
N VAL A 175 2.65 -6.35 -4.93
CA VAL A 175 2.90 -6.96 -6.24
C VAL A 175 1.96 -8.16 -6.42
N ARG A 176 1.75 -8.97 -5.37
CA ARG A 176 0.80 -10.08 -5.35
C ARG A 176 -0.62 -9.63 -5.64
N ASP A 177 -1.12 -8.58 -5.00
CA ASP A 177 -2.48 -8.08 -5.23
C ASP A 177 -2.67 -7.64 -6.69
N LYS A 178 -1.67 -6.98 -7.29
CA LYS A 178 -1.70 -6.63 -8.71
C LYS A 178 -1.67 -7.85 -9.64
N LEU A 179 -1.09 -8.97 -9.20
CA LEU A 179 -1.06 -10.23 -9.96
C LEU A 179 -2.43 -10.93 -10.00
N GLU A 180 -3.40 -10.52 -9.18
CA GLU A 180 -4.79 -10.96 -9.35
C GLU A 180 -5.30 -10.62 -10.75
N ALA A 181 -5.07 -9.38 -11.18
CA ALA A 181 -5.47 -8.86 -12.49
C ALA A 181 -4.50 -9.21 -13.64
N ALA A 182 -3.37 -9.87 -13.35
CA ALA A 182 -2.34 -10.24 -14.32
C ALA A 182 -1.85 -11.69 -14.13
N PRO A 183 -2.72 -12.70 -14.35
CA PRO A 183 -2.39 -14.09 -14.08
C PRO A 183 -1.19 -14.63 -14.86
N GLU A 184 -0.94 -14.10 -16.06
CA GLU A 184 0.19 -14.46 -16.91
C GLU A 184 1.55 -14.10 -16.30
N LEU A 185 1.61 -13.17 -15.34
CA LEU A 185 2.85 -12.75 -14.69
C LEU A 185 3.16 -13.54 -13.41
N ARG A 186 2.19 -14.27 -12.86
CA ARG A 186 2.31 -15.02 -11.60
C ARG A 186 3.53 -15.96 -11.53
N PRO A 187 3.88 -16.74 -12.57
CA PRO A 187 5.02 -17.65 -12.49
C PRO A 187 6.38 -16.95 -12.64
N HIS A 188 6.40 -15.63 -12.88
CA HIS A 188 7.59 -14.90 -13.30
C HIS A 188 8.10 -13.85 -12.31
N LEU A 189 7.36 -13.56 -11.24
CA LEU A 189 7.77 -12.58 -10.23
C LEU A 189 8.12 -13.26 -8.91
N PHE A 190 9.27 -12.88 -8.38
CA PHE A 190 9.87 -13.47 -7.19
C PHE A 190 10.34 -12.38 -6.24
N TYR A 191 10.43 -12.68 -4.95
CA TYR A 191 11.10 -11.84 -3.97
C TYR A 191 12.35 -12.54 -3.43
N ALA A 192 13.38 -11.76 -3.11
CA ALA A 192 14.60 -12.27 -2.50
C ALA A 192 14.38 -12.59 -1.01
N THR A 193 14.87 -13.75 -0.60
CA THR A 193 14.96 -14.19 0.80
C THR A 193 16.42 -14.49 1.13
N GLY A 194 16.71 -14.82 2.40
CA GLY A 194 18.05 -15.28 2.80
C GLY A 194 18.49 -16.57 2.08
N ASP A 195 17.52 -17.38 1.64
CA ASP A 195 17.74 -18.71 1.07
C ASP A 195 17.58 -18.76 -0.47
N GLY A 196 17.29 -17.62 -1.11
CA GLY A 196 17.19 -17.53 -2.57
C GLY A 196 16.02 -16.67 -3.05
N LEU A 197 15.34 -17.13 -4.11
CA LEU A 197 14.18 -16.46 -4.69
C LEU A 197 12.91 -17.27 -4.42
N GLU A 198 11.92 -16.63 -3.82
CA GLU A 198 10.60 -17.23 -3.58
C GLU A 198 9.54 -16.58 -4.48
N PRO A 199 8.55 -17.34 -4.98
CA PRO A 199 7.52 -16.80 -5.86
C PRO A 199 6.62 -15.82 -5.09
N ILE A 200 6.36 -14.66 -5.68
CA ILE A 200 5.39 -13.70 -5.12
C ILE A 200 3.98 -14.29 -5.12
N TRP A 201 3.65 -15.04 -6.17
CA TRP A 201 2.41 -15.80 -6.25
C TRP A 201 2.66 -17.27 -5.88
N ALA A 202 2.73 -17.54 -4.58
CA ALA A 202 2.66 -18.92 -4.09
C ALA A 202 1.18 -19.34 -4.08
N THR A 203 0.80 -20.32 -4.90
CA THR A 203 -0.40 -21.09 -4.63
C THR A 203 -0.12 -21.79 -3.31
N MET A 204 -0.85 -21.49 -2.22
CA MET A 204 -0.75 -22.31 -1.01
C MET A 204 -0.79 -23.78 -1.44
N ARG A 205 0.27 -24.53 -1.14
CA ARG A 205 0.14 -25.99 -1.12
C ARG A 205 -0.84 -26.28 0.00
N ARG A 206 -2.12 -26.45 -0.33
CA ARG A 206 -3.04 -27.23 0.50
C ARG A 206 -2.74 -28.72 0.33
N ASP A 207 -1.47 -29.07 0.43
CA ASP A 207 -1.02 -30.46 0.43
C ASP A 207 -0.27 -30.61 1.75
N LEU A 208 -1.00 -30.87 2.82
CA LEU A 208 -0.55 -31.53 4.06
C LEU A 208 -1.72 -31.55 5.07
N LEU A 209 -2.83 -32.18 4.71
CA LEU A 209 -3.72 -32.87 5.65
C LEU A 209 -4.53 -33.87 4.82
N VAL A 210 -3.97 -35.06 4.64
CA VAL A 210 -4.53 -36.39 4.93
C VAL A 210 -3.52 -37.39 4.35
N GLU A 211 -2.63 -37.88 5.20
CA GLU A 211 -2.13 -39.25 5.06
C GLU A 211 -2.64 -40.01 6.29
N ASP A 212 -3.10 -41.24 6.03
CA ASP A 212 -3.97 -42.13 6.81
C ASP A 212 -3.68 -42.27 8.33
#